data_AF-A0A414SV42-F1
#
_entry.id   AF-A0A414SV42-F1
#
_cell.length_a   1.000
_cell.length_b   1.000
_cell.length_c   1.000
_cell.angle_alpha   90.00
_cell.angle_beta   90.00
_cell.angle_gamma   90.00
#
_symmetry.space_group_name_H-M   'P 1'
#
loop_
_entity.id
_entity.type
_entity.pdbx_description
1 polymer ?
#
loop_
_entity_poly.entity_id
_entity_poly.type
_entity_poly.pdbx_seq_one_letter_code
_entity_poly.pdbx_strand_id
1 'polypeptide(L)'
;MEYKEMAKVMTDEEVKTCMAILIEDSVILDIERNTIQNYIRVKYRLIGDHSKGIYWISLLSNSIEDVEEKHLRHEARYLYMQYLVARGYSDYWKGNMFVEE
;
A
#
# COMPACT_ATOMS: atom_id res chain seq x y z
N MET A 1 15.72 -12.94 2.16
CA MET A 1 15.13 -11.62 2.46
C MET A 1 14.07 -11.83 3.53
N GLU A 2 14.17 -11.17 4.68
CA GLU A 2 13.26 -11.40 5.81
C GLU A 2 11.89 -10.76 5.60
N TYR A 3 10.84 -11.44 6.09
CA TYR A 3 9.47 -10.90 6.13
C TYR A 3 9.35 -9.73 7.10
N LYS A 4 8.63 -8.69 6.69
CA LYS A 4 8.39 -7.49 7.48
C LYS A 4 6.90 -7.21 7.61
N GLU A 5 6.44 -7.03 8.84
CA GLU A 5 5.10 -6.52 9.12
C GLU A 5 4.97 -5.07 8.67
N MET A 6 4.40 -4.87 7.49
CA MET A 6 4.21 -3.55 6.88
C MET A 6 3.56 -2.53 7.82
N ALA A 7 2.48 -2.89 8.52
CA ALA A 7 1.81 -1.94 9.41
C ALA A 7 2.74 -1.42 10.53
N LYS A 8 3.70 -2.25 10.96
CA LYS A 8 4.64 -1.96 12.05
C LYS A 8 5.88 -1.21 11.58
N VAL A 9 6.43 -1.54 10.40
CA VAL A 9 7.78 -1.07 10.00
C VAL A 9 7.83 -0.30 8.68
N MET A 10 6.80 -0.33 7.84
CA MET A 10 6.77 0.47 6.61
C MET A 10 6.73 1.95 6.99
N THR A 11 7.67 2.76 6.52
CA THR A 11 7.71 4.20 6.84
C THR A 11 6.61 4.96 6.10
N ASP A 12 6.24 6.16 6.58
CA ASP A 12 5.27 7.00 5.87
C ASP A 12 5.74 7.40 4.47
N GLU A 13 7.06 7.48 4.25
CA GLU A 13 7.63 7.75 2.92
C GLU A 13 7.45 6.57 1.96
N GLU A 14 7.56 5.34 2.47
CA GLU A 14 7.23 4.15 1.69
C GLU A 14 5.72 4.07 1.43
N VAL A 15 4.87 4.50 2.37
CA VAL A 15 3.42 4.61 2.13
C VAL A 15 3.14 5.62 1.01
N LYS A 16 3.82 6.78 0.98
CA LYS A 16 3.72 7.73 -0.15
C LYS A 16 4.17 7.11 -1.47
N THR A 17 5.24 6.31 -1.44
CA THR A 17 5.72 5.58 -2.63
C THR A 17 4.65 4.60 -3.13
N CYS A 18 4.04 3.82 -2.23
CA CYS A 18 2.91 2.95 -2.57
C CYS A 18 1.74 3.75 -3.16
N MET A 19 1.38 4.89 -2.57
CA MET A 19 0.30 5.74 -3.10
C MET A 19 0.63 6.26 -4.50
N ALA A 20 1.87 6.69 -4.77
CA ALA A 20 2.30 7.13 -6.09
C ALA A 20 2.32 6.00 -7.14
N ILE A 21 2.61 4.76 -6.72
CA ILE A 21 2.48 3.57 -7.57
C ILE A 21 1.01 3.31 -7.91
N LEU A 22 0.11 3.49 -6.95
CA LEU A 22 -1.28 3.07 -7.05
C LEU A 22 -2.18 4.11 -7.73
N ILE A 23 -2.06 5.37 -7.34
CA ILE A 23 -3.01 6.44 -7.66
C ILE A 23 -2.21 7.70 -8.01
N GLU A 24 -2.30 8.09 -9.28
CA GLU A 24 -1.72 9.35 -9.77
C GLU A 24 -2.42 10.55 -9.12
N ASP A 25 -1.66 11.63 -8.89
CA ASP A 25 -2.17 12.89 -8.36
C ASP A 25 -2.91 12.77 -7.01
N SER A 26 -2.58 11.75 -6.22
CA SER A 26 -3.12 11.58 -4.86
C SER A 26 -2.38 12.44 -3.84
N VAL A 27 -3.14 13.04 -2.93
CA VAL A 27 -2.63 13.75 -1.75
C VAL A 27 -3.07 13.00 -0.52
N ILE A 28 -2.11 12.47 0.24
CA ILE A 28 -2.36 11.81 1.52
C ILE A 28 -2.82 12.85 2.55
N LEU A 29 -3.91 12.54 3.23
CA LEU A 29 -4.49 13.34 4.31
C LEU A 29 -4.22 12.71 5.68
N ASP A 30 -4.24 11.38 5.76
CA ASP A 30 -4.04 10.63 7.00
C ASP A 30 -3.57 9.20 6.72
N ILE A 31 -2.87 8.59 7.68
CA ILE A 31 -2.34 7.22 7.61
C ILE A 31 -2.68 6.51 8.93
N GLU A 32 -3.58 5.53 8.84
CA GLU A 32 -3.96 4.67 9.96
C GLU A 32 -3.29 3.30 9.82
N ARG A 33 -2.73 2.77 10.91
CA ARG A 33 -1.98 1.50 10.90
C ARG A 33 -2.67 0.48 11.79
N ASN A 34 -3.00 -0.68 11.23
CA ASN A 34 -3.52 -1.81 11.99
C ASN A 34 -2.44 -2.88 12.11
N THR A 35 -1.75 -2.91 13.25
CA THR A 35 -0.66 -3.86 13.50
C THR A 35 -1.13 -5.27 13.82
N ILE A 36 -2.41 -5.44 14.21
CA ILE A 36 -2.98 -6.75 14.53
C ILE A 36 -3.27 -7.53 13.23
N GLN A 37 -3.88 -6.85 12.26
CA GLN A 37 -4.24 -7.42 10.96
C GLN A 37 -3.21 -7.12 9.86
N ASN A 38 -2.15 -6.37 10.19
CA ASN A 38 -1.05 -5.99 9.32
C ASN A 38 -1.50 -5.33 8.00
N TYR A 39 -2.28 -4.26 8.09
CA TYR A 39 -2.58 -3.38 6.97
C TYR A 39 -2.42 -1.91 7.32
N ILE A 40 -2.33 -1.07 6.29
CA ILE A 40 -2.27 0.39 6.41
C ILE A 40 -3.43 0.99 5.65
N ARG A 41 -4.25 1.80 6.32
CA ARG A 41 -5.34 2.54 5.69
C ARG A 41 -4.88 3.96 5.39
N VAL A 42 -5.06 4.41 4.17
CA VAL A 42 -4.63 5.73 3.74
C VAL A 42 -5.86 6.53 3.33
N LYS A 43 -6.04 7.69 3.97
CA LYS A 43 -7.01 8.69 3.58
C LYS A 43 -6.39 9.59 2.54
N TYR A 44 -7.04 9.78 1.41
CA TYR A 44 -6.51 10.63 0.34
C TYR A 44 -7.58 11.45 -0.36
N ARG A 45 -7.12 12.42 -1.14
CA ARG A 45 -7.91 13.16 -2.13
C ARG A 45 -7.17 13.19 -3.46
N LEU A 46 -7.89 13.41 -4.55
CA LEU A 46 -7.31 13.58 -5.87
C LEU A 46 -7.16 15.06 -6.22
N ILE A 47 -6.03 15.45 -6.79
CA ILE A 47 -5.86 16.78 -7.36
C ILE A 47 -6.74 16.88 -8.62
N GLY A 48 -7.48 17.97 -8.75
CA GLY A 48 -8.41 18.18 -9.87
C GLY A 48 -9.80 17.57 -9.67
N ASP A 49 -10.04 16.80 -8.60
CA ASP A 49 -11.39 16.39 -8.23
C ASP A 49 -12.16 17.56 -7.60
N HIS A 50 -13.03 18.16 -8.40
CA HIS A 50 -13.88 19.28 -7.99
C HIS A 50 -14.96 18.90 -6.96
N SER A 51 -15.20 17.61 -6.74
CA SER A 51 -16.19 17.13 -5.78
C SER A 51 -15.72 17.22 -4.31
N LYS A 52 -14.43 17.53 -4.07
CA LYS A 52 -13.78 17.47 -2.74
C LYS A 52 -13.93 16.07 -2.10
N GLY A 53 -14.01 15.02 -2.92
CA GLY A 53 -14.11 13.64 -2.44
C GLY A 53 -12.94 13.30 -1.52
N ILE A 54 -13.27 12.81 -0.33
CA ILE A 54 -12.32 12.18 0.57
C ILE A 54 -12.49 10.68 0.40
N TYR A 55 -11.40 10.02 0.04
CA TYR A 55 -11.38 8.60 -0.25
C TYR A 55 -10.47 7.86 0.72
N TRP A 56 -10.65 6.55 0.74
CA TRP A 56 -9.82 5.62 1.49
C TRP A 56 -9.24 4.58 0.56
N ILE A 57 -8.11 4.00 0.95
CA ILE A 57 -7.55 2.79 0.37
C ILE A 57 -6.88 2.02 1.49
N SER A 58 -7.07 0.71 1.48
CA SER A 58 -6.43 -0.22 2.40
C SER A 58 -5.28 -0.90 1.66
N LEU A 59 -4.07 -0.76 2.19
CA LEU A 59 -2.82 -1.36 1.71
C LEU A 59 -2.56 -2.65 2.50
N LEU A 60 -2.67 -3.80 1.82
CA LEU A 60 -2.40 -5.12 2.40
C LEU A 60 -1.09 -5.70 1.84
N SER A 61 -0.62 -6.78 2.46
CA SER A 61 0.63 -7.48 2.14
C SER A 61 0.71 -8.04 0.72
N ASN A 62 -0.41 -8.27 0.04
CA ASN A 62 -0.44 -8.77 -1.34
C ASN A 62 -1.53 -8.14 -2.22
N SER A 63 -2.28 -7.17 -1.69
CA SER A 63 -3.45 -6.61 -2.36
C SER A 63 -3.76 -5.20 -1.85
N ILE A 64 -4.77 -4.60 -2.46
CA ILE A 64 -5.37 -3.35 -2.00
C ILE A 64 -6.89 -3.52 -1.97
N GLU A 65 -7.52 -2.85 -1.01
CA GLU A 65 -8.97 -2.86 -0.77
C GLU A 65 -9.49 -1.44 -0.55
N ASP A 66 -10.82 -1.27 -0.46
CA ASP A 66 -11.53 0.00 -0.20
C ASP A 66 -11.30 1.14 -1.22
N VAL A 67 -10.74 0.82 -2.40
CA VAL A 67 -10.42 1.80 -3.45
C VAL A 67 -11.42 1.78 -4.60
N GLU A 68 -11.73 2.96 -5.15
CA GLU A 68 -12.47 3.07 -6.41
C GLU A 68 -11.55 2.74 -7.60
N GLU A 69 -11.88 1.71 -8.38
CA GLU A 69 -11.04 1.22 -9.49
C GLU A 69 -10.66 2.30 -10.51
N LYS A 70 -11.54 3.28 -10.76
CA LYS A 70 -11.27 4.40 -11.67
C LYS A 70 -10.11 5.31 -11.22
N HIS A 71 -9.71 5.25 -9.94
CA HIS A 71 -8.57 6.02 -9.42
C HIS A 71 -7.24 5.29 -9.62
N LEU A 72 -7.27 3.98 -9.87
CA LEU A 72 -6.05 3.19 -10.01
C LEU A 72 -5.38 3.47 -11.34
N ARG A 73 -4.07 3.61 -11.29
CA ARG A 73 -3.24 3.66 -12.50
C ARG A 73 -3.28 2.32 -13.24
N HIS A 74 -2.95 2.35 -14.52
CA HIS A 74 -2.72 1.12 -15.27
C HIS A 74 -1.63 0.28 -14.58
N GLU A 75 -1.86 -1.02 -14.45
CA GLU A 75 -0.96 -1.97 -13.77
C GLU A 75 -0.67 -1.68 -12.28
N ALA A 76 -1.38 -0.73 -11.64
CA ALA A 76 -1.16 -0.33 -10.25
C ALA A 76 -1.00 -1.51 -9.28
N ARG A 77 -1.92 -2.49 -9.35
CA ARG A 77 -1.91 -3.69 -8.49
C ARG A 77 -0.66 -4.54 -8.69
N TYR A 78 -0.21 -4.68 -9.93
CA TYR A 78 0.96 -5.48 -10.28
C TYR A 78 2.24 -4.82 -9.77
N LEU A 79 2.42 -3.52 -10.04
CA LEU A 79 3.58 -2.76 -9.58
C LEU A 79 3.63 -2.67 -8.05
N TYR A 80 2.49 -2.48 -7.40
CA TYR A 80 2.39 -2.51 -5.95
C TYR A 80 2.84 -3.85 -5.38
N MET A 81 2.35 -4.97 -5.94
CA MET A 81 2.77 -6.30 -5.51
C MET A 81 4.27 -6.53 -5.69
N GLN A 82 4.84 -6.13 -6.84
CA GLN A 82 6.29 -6.21 -7.08
C GLN A 82 7.08 -5.42 -6.04
N TYR A 83 6.64 -4.20 -5.70
CA TYR A 83 7.27 -3.37 -4.68
C TYR A 83 7.26 -4.06 -3.31
N LEU A 84 6.11 -4.62 -2.89
CA LEU A 84 6.02 -5.31 -1.61
C LEU A 84 6.92 -6.54 -1.53
N VAL A 85 6.99 -7.34 -2.60
CA VAL A 85 7.90 -8.48 -2.70
C VAL A 85 9.35 -7.99 -2.60
N ALA A 86 9.73 -6.99 -3.40
CA ALA A 86 11.09 -6.46 -3.42
C ALA A 86 11.53 -5.78 -2.11
N ARG A 87 10.59 -5.37 -1.25
CA ARG A 87 10.86 -4.73 0.06
C ARG A 87 10.71 -5.66 1.26
N GLY A 88 10.23 -6.88 1.07
CA GLY A 88 10.05 -7.88 2.13
C GLY A 88 8.70 -7.81 2.85
N TYR A 89 7.75 -7.01 2.36
CA TYR A 89 6.43 -6.82 2.98
C TYR A 89 5.39 -7.86 2.56
N SER A 90 5.65 -8.55 1.44
CA SER A 90 4.75 -9.59 0.94
C SER A 90 4.73 -10.80 1.86
N ASP A 91 3.53 -11.38 2.06
CA ASP A 91 3.40 -12.62 2.83
C ASP A 91 4.09 -13.81 2.15
N TYR A 92 4.52 -13.70 0.88
CA TYR A 92 5.38 -14.70 0.25
C TYR A 92 6.74 -14.89 0.96
N TRP A 93 7.12 -13.96 1.82
CA TRP A 93 8.31 -14.10 2.67
C TRP A 93 8.02 -14.79 4.01
N LYS A 94 6.75 -14.91 4.44
CA LYS A 94 6.40 -15.63 5.68
C LYS A 94 6.68 -17.13 5.52
N GLY A 95 7.56 -17.67 6.37
CA GLY A 95 7.89 -19.10 6.34
C GLY A 95 8.52 -19.55 5.02
N ASN A 96 9.19 -18.63 4.31
CA ASN A 96 9.79 -18.93 3.02
C ASN A 96 11.06 -19.78 3.22
N MET A 97 10.98 -21.04 2.77
CA MET A 97 12.06 -22.03 2.90
C MET A 97 13.36 -21.68 2.15
N PHE A 98 13.34 -20.68 1.28
CA PHE A 98 14.50 -20.21 0.51
C PHE A 98 15.18 -18.99 1.14
N VAL A 99 14.66 -18.51 2.27
CA VAL A 99 15.30 -17.47 3.07
C VAL A 99 16.05 -18.16 4.20
N GLU A 100 17.38 -18.13 4.15
CA GLU A 100 18.22 -18.57 5.26
C GLU A 100 17.95 -17.69 6.49
N GLU A 101 17.75 -18.34 7.65
CA GLU A 101 17.53 -17.69 8.97
C GLU A 101 18.75 -16.90 9.45
#